data_AF-A0A524M062-F1
#
_entry.id   AF-A0A524M062-F1
#
_cell.length_a   1.000
_cell.length_b   1.000
_cell.length_c   1.000
_cell.angle_alpha   90.00
_cell.angle_beta   90.00
_cell.angle_gamma   90.00
#
_symmetry.space_group_name_H-M   'P 1'
#
loop_
_entity.id
_entity.type
_entity.pdbx_description
1 polymer ?
#
loop_
_entity_poly.entity_id
_entity_poly.type
_entity_poly.pdbx_seq_one_letter_code
_entity_poly.pdbx_strand_id
1 'polypeptide(L)'
;MNVADKVIKSAFESDEVFQKTLSAVIKEDLNLTAVDFAKKASIPPSTLYKILSGNRDPNIKTLQQIVKTIREIKQSDSGDFIAVIAARSVLDNIVETKKKIGGRLVTIREYSATSMEEAIISA
;
A
#
# COMPACT_ATOMS: atom_id res chain seq x y z
N MET A 1 -1.44 11.28 -6.03
CA MET A 1 -0.32 10.60 -6.72
C MET A 1 0.11 9.41 -5.88
N ASN A 2 0.15 8.20 -6.44
CA ASN A 2 0.48 6.97 -5.72
C ASN A 2 1.95 7.03 -5.24
N VAL A 3 2.26 6.50 -4.05
CA VAL A 3 3.62 6.45 -3.48
C VAL A 3 4.59 5.74 -4.44
N ALA A 4 4.13 4.68 -5.10
CA ALA A 4 4.93 3.97 -6.10
C ALA A 4 5.28 4.85 -7.31
N ASP A 5 4.37 5.72 -7.74
CA ASP A 5 4.61 6.61 -8.89
C ASP A 5 5.62 7.70 -8.56
N LYS A 6 5.72 8.12 -7.29
CA LYS A 6 6.79 9.03 -6.83
C LYS A 6 8.17 8.40 -7.03
N VAL A 7 8.33 7.12 -6.68
CA VAL A 7 9.58 6.37 -6.83
C VAL A 7 9.94 6.15 -8.30
N ILE A 8 8.94 5.90 -9.15
CA ILE A 8 9.17 5.79 -10.60
C ILE A 8 9.64 7.13 -11.17
N LYS A 9 8.95 8.22 -10.83
CA LYS A 9 9.30 9.56 -11.32
C LYS A 9 10.72 9.95 -10.91
N SER A 10 11.10 9.70 -9.66
CA SER A 10 12.44 10.03 -9.18
C SER A 10 13.53 9.19 -9.86
N ALA A 11 13.25 7.92 -10.20
CA ALA A 11 14.17 7.07 -10.96
C ALA A 11 14.47 7.61 -12.37
N PHE A 12 13.56 8.36 -12.99
CA PHE A 12 13.77 9.01 -14.28
C PHE A 12 14.39 10.41 -14.16
N GLU A 13 14.47 10.98 -12.95
CA GLU A 13 15.00 12.32 -12.73
C GLU A 13 16.51 12.30 -12.48
N SER A 14 16.96 11.57 -11.46
CA SER A 14 18.38 11.29 -11.21
C SER A 14 18.54 10.24 -10.11
N ASP A 15 19.71 9.61 -10.05
CA ASP A 15 20.02 8.61 -9.02
C ASP A 15 19.93 9.21 -7.61
N GLU A 16 20.36 10.45 -7.42
CA GLU A 16 20.30 11.14 -6.12
C GLU A 16 18.86 11.38 -5.67
N VAL A 17 17.99 11.84 -6.59
CA VAL A 17 16.56 12.07 -6.29
C VAL A 17 15.87 10.73 -6.03
N PHE A 18 16.20 9.69 -6.79
CA PHE A 18 15.71 8.34 -6.57
C PHE A 18 16.07 7.81 -5.17
N GLN A 19 17.33 7.90 -4.77
CA GLN A 19 17.83 7.43 -3.47
C GLN A 19 17.13 8.12 -2.30
N LYS A 20 17.04 9.46 -2.34
CA LYS A 20 16.34 10.24 -1.31
C LYS A 20 14.86 9.86 -1.24
N THR A 21 14.21 9.76 -2.40
CA THR A 21 12.79 9.40 -2.48
C THR A 21 12.54 8.00 -1.95
N LEU A 22 13.33 7.00 -2.36
CA LEU A 22 13.17 5.62 -1.90
C LEU A 22 13.42 5.50 -0.40
N SER A 23 14.43 6.19 0.14
CA SER A 23 14.72 6.23 1.57
C SER A 23 13.56 6.82 2.37
N ALA A 24 13.01 7.95 1.91
CA ALA A 24 11.85 8.59 2.53
C ALA A 24 10.63 7.67 2.46
N VAL A 25 10.36 7.04 1.32
CA VAL A 25 9.22 6.12 1.16
C VAL A 25 9.32 4.93 2.11
N ILE A 26 10.51 4.30 2.24
CA ILE A 26 10.69 3.16 3.13
C ILE A 26 10.44 3.55 4.59
N LYS A 27 10.99 4.70 5.01
CA LYS A 27 10.98 5.13 6.42
C LYS A 27 9.67 5.82 6.82
N GLU A 28 9.20 6.76 6.01
CA GLU A 28 8.11 7.67 6.34
C GLU A 28 6.77 7.14 5.83
N ASP A 29 6.71 6.68 4.58
CA ASP A 29 5.45 6.20 4.01
C ASP A 29 5.13 4.77 4.44
N LEU A 30 6.12 3.88 4.51
CA LEU A 30 5.92 2.46 4.82
C LEU A 30 6.22 2.10 6.28
N ASN A 31 6.87 2.99 7.05
CA ASN A 31 7.28 2.75 8.43
C ASN A 31 8.08 1.44 8.61
N LEU A 32 8.98 1.14 7.66
CA LEU A 32 9.83 -0.05 7.65
C LEU A 32 11.31 0.33 7.76
N THR A 33 12.11 -0.62 8.24
CA THR A 33 13.56 -0.53 8.05
C THR A 33 13.94 -0.95 6.63
N ALA A 34 15.12 -0.52 6.16
CA ALA A 34 15.66 -0.99 4.88
C ALA A 34 15.78 -2.52 4.85
N VAL A 35 16.14 -3.17 5.97
CA VAL A 35 16.24 -4.63 6.06
C VAL A 35 14.87 -5.29 5.88
N ASP A 36 13.82 -4.76 6.50
CA ASP A 36 12.47 -5.31 6.39
C ASP A 36 11.90 -5.14 4.99
N PHE A 37 12.15 -3.98 4.38
CA PHE A 37 11.78 -3.73 2.99
C PHE A 37 12.52 -4.67 2.04
N ALA A 38 13.83 -4.87 2.22
CA ALA A 38 14.64 -5.78 1.40
C ALA A 38 14.10 -7.22 1.42
N LYS A 39 13.74 -7.71 2.62
CA LYS A 39 13.11 -9.02 2.79
C LYS A 39 11.78 -9.12 2.03
N LYS A 40 10.89 -8.13 2.19
CA LYS A 40 9.60 -8.08 1.49
C LYS A 40 9.77 -7.99 -0.03
N ALA A 41 10.76 -7.25 -0.49
CA ALA A 41 11.05 -7.08 -1.91
C ALA A 41 11.81 -8.25 -2.55
N SER A 42 12.20 -9.25 -1.76
CA SER A 42 13.08 -10.34 -2.20
C SER A 42 14.37 -9.81 -2.85
N ILE A 43 14.94 -8.77 -2.23
CA ILE A 43 16.21 -8.14 -2.61
C ILE A 43 17.21 -8.41 -1.49
N PRO A 44 18.45 -8.82 -1.78
CA PRO A 44 19.47 -8.94 -0.75
C PRO A 44 19.65 -7.61 0.01
N PRO A 45 19.68 -7.59 1.36
CA PRO A 45 19.82 -6.35 2.11
C PRO A 45 21.04 -5.52 1.68
N SER A 46 22.17 -6.17 1.40
CA SER A 46 23.38 -5.52 0.89
C SER A 46 23.17 -4.81 -0.45
N THR A 47 22.35 -5.36 -1.33
CA THR A 47 21.99 -4.73 -2.61
C THR A 47 21.15 -3.49 -2.38
N LEU A 48 20.12 -3.57 -1.52
CA LEU A 48 19.29 -2.42 -1.20
C LEU A 48 20.11 -1.31 -0.52
N TYR A 49 20.99 -1.64 0.42
CA TYR A 49 21.87 -0.65 1.04
C TYR A 49 22.79 0.04 0.04
N LYS A 50 23.37 -0.70 -0.92
CA LYS A 50 24.19 -0.10 -1.98
C LYS A 50 23.38 0.84 -2.87
N ILE A 51 22.12 0.50 -3.14
CA ILE A 51 21.20 1.38 -3.88
C ILE A 51 20.94 2.65 -3.08
N LEU A 52 20.52 2.53 -1.82
CA LEU A 52 20.21 3.69 -0.97
C LEU A 52 21.42 4.59 -0.70
N SER A 53 22.63 4.03 -0.70
CA SER A 53 23.88 4.78 -0.52
C SER A 53 24.49 5.30 -1.82
N GLY A 54 23.84 5.09 -2.97
CA GLY A 54 24.34 5.52 -4.29
C GLY A 54 25.60 4.80 -4.78
N ASN A 55 25.94 3.67 -4.19
CA ASN A 55 27.07 2.84 -4.62
C ASN A 55 26.70 1.89 -5.78
N ARG A 56 25.42 1.82 -6.15
CA ARG A 56 24.91 0.94 -7.20
C ARG A 56 23.53 1.37 -7.68
N ASP A 57 23.36 1.47 -8.99
CA ASP A 57 22.03 1.70 -9.57
C ASP A 57 21.22 0.40 -9.63
N PRO A 58 19.91 0.47 -9.35
CA PRO A 58 19.03 -0.67 -9.57
C PRO A 58 18.91 -0.96 -11.06
N ASN A 59 19.01 -2.22 -11.45
CA ASN A 59 18.57 -2.60 -12.79
C ASN A 59 17.03 -2.55 -12.88
N ILE A 60 16.50 -2.62 -14.09
CA ILE A 60 15.05 -2.57 -14.35
C ILE A 60 14.29 -3.64 -13.52
N LYS A 61 14.85 -4.84 -13.37
CA LYS A 61 14.22 -5.91 -12.59
C LYS A 61 14.13 -5.54 -11.10
N THR A 62 15.19 -5.00 -10.53
CA THR A 62 15.22 -4.53 -9.14
C THR A 62 14.27 -3.35 -8.93
N LEU A 63 14.22 -2.40 -9.89
CA LEU A 63 13.28 -1.30 -9.85
C LEU A 63 11.82 -1.80 -9.88
N GLN A 64 11.51 -2.77 -10.75
CA GLN A 64 10.20 -3.42 -10.80
C GLN A 64 9.84 -4.10 -9.46
N GLN A 65 10.79 -4.81 -8.84
CA GLN A 65 10.59 -5.42 -7.52
C GLN A 65 10.26 -4.37 -6.46
N ILE A 66 11.05 -3.30 -6.39
CA ILE A 66 10.83 -2.19 -5.45
C ILE A 66 9.42 -1.61 -5.63
N VAL A 67 9.05 -1.24 -6.87
CA VAL A 67 7.75 -0.65 -7.19
C VAL A 67 6.60 -1.60 -6.84
N LYS A 68 6.72 -2.88 -7.20
CA LYS A 68 5.71 -3.90 -6.91
C LYS A 68 5.52 -4.05 -5.40
N THR A 69 6.59 -4.16 -4.64
CA THR A 69 6.54 -4.29 -3.18
C THR A 69 5.93 -3.07 -2.51
N ILE A 70 6.24 -1.84 -2.97
CA ILE A 70 5.59 -0.63 -2.47
C ILE A 70 4.07 -0.70 -2.70
N ARG A 71 3.64 -1.12 -3.89
CA ARG A 71 2.21 -1.26 -4.22
C ARG A 71 1.53 -2.33 -3.38
N GLU A 72 2.17 -3.47 -3.16
CA GLU A 72 1.61 -4.56 -2.34
C GLU A 72 1.48 -4.17 -0.87
N ILE A 73 2.50 -3.52 -0.29
CA ILE A 73 2.44 -3.03 1.09
C ILE A 73 1.34 -1.98 1.23
N LYS A 74 1.26 -1.03 0.29
CA LYS A 74 0.20 -0.02 0.31
C LYS A 74 -1.19 -0.57 0.02
N GLN A 75 -1.33 -1.60 -0.82
CA GLN A 75 -2.60 -2.30 -1.03
C GLN A 75 -3.05 -3.02 0.23
N SER A 76 -2.11 -3.60 0.98
CA SER A 76 -2.36 -4.20 2.29
C SER A 76 -2.77 -3.15 3.34
N ASP A 77 -2.30 -1.90 3.22
CA ASP A 77 -2.65 -0.76 4.09
C ASP A 77 -3.92 -0.01 3.66
N SER A 78 -4.32 -0.07 2.39
CA SER A 78 -5.66 0.33 1.94
C SER A 78 -6.63 -0.75 2.40
N GLY A 79 -6.84 -0.76 3.73
CA GLY A 79 -7.25 -1.92 4.49
C GLY A 79 -8.39 -2.70 3.89
N ASP A 80 -8.28 -4.02 4.03
CA ASP A 80 -9.38 -4.95 3.88
C ASP A 80 -10.65 -4.30 4.44
N PHE A 81 -11.68 -4.20 3.63
CA PHE A 81 -12.95 -3.65 4.05
C PHE A 81 -14.09 -4.62 3.73
N ILE A 82 -15.07 -4.63 4.61
CA ILE A 82 -16.31 -5.37 4.41
C ILE A 82 -17.35 -4.36 3.95
N ALA A 83 -17.83 -4.51 2.72
CA ALA A 83 -19.00 -3.79 2.25
C ALA A 83 -20.25 -4.42 2.87
N VAL A 84 -21.09 -3.61 3.52
CA VAL A 84 -22.40 -4.03 4.01
C VAL A 84 -23.44 -3.29 3.19
N ILE A 85 -24.18 -4.05 2.39
CA ILE A 85 -25.26 -3.54 1.54
C ILE A 85 -26.58 -3.95 2.20
N ALA A 86 -27.32 -2.97 2.72
CA ALA A 86 -28.56 -3.25 3.45
C ALA A 86 -29.50 -2.04 3.46
N ALA A 87 -30.73 -2.24 3.90
CA ALA A 87 -31.65 -1.14 4.15
C ALA A 87 -31.09 -0.19 5.23
N ARG A 88 -31.38 1.11 5.12
CA ARG A 88 -30.88 2.15 6.04
C ARG A 88 -31.15 1.82 7.51
N SER A 89 -32.34 1.30 7.81
CA SER A 89 -32.75 0.88 9.16
C SER A 89 -31.85 -0.20 9.77
N VAL A 90 -31.20 -1.02 8.96
CA VAL A 90 -30.23 -2.04 9.42
C VAL A 90 -28.88 -1.40 9.66
N LEU A 91 -28.41 -0.56 8.72
CA LEU A 91 -27.12 0.12 8.77
C LEU A 91 -27.00 1.06 9.96
N ASP A 92 -28.07 1.74 10.35
CA ASP A 92 -28.08 2.65 11.52
C ASP A 92 -27.76 1.92 12.84
N ASN A 93 -27.81 0.58 12.90
CA ASN A 93 -27.38 -0.21 14.06
C ASN A 93 -25.86 -0.48 14.09
N ILE A 94 -25.12 -0.12 13.05
CA ILE A 94 -23.66 -0.29 12.99
C ILE A 94 -23.01 0.90 13.72
N VAL A 95 -22.53 0.64 14.93
CA VAL A 95 -21.93 1.67 15.80
C VAL A 95 -20.44 1.90 15.50
N GLU A 96 -19.73 0.87 15.04
CA GLU A 96 -18.28 0.93 14.77
C GLU A 96 -17.96 0.52 13.33
N THR A 97 -17.40 1.45 12.56
CA THR A 97 -16.98 1.24 11.16
C THR A 97 -15.55 0.72 11.03
N LYS A 98 -14.88 0.41 12.15
CA LYS A 98 -13.54 -0.17 12.19
C LYS A 98 -13.50 -1.27 13.24
N LYS A 99 -13.21 -2.51 12.83
CA LYS A 99 -13.11 -3.66 13.75
C LYS A 99 -11.80 -4.40 13.60
N LYS A 100 -11.28 -4.91 14.72
CA LYS A 100 -10.11 -5.78 14.74
C LYS A 100 -10.55 -7.24 14.58
N ILE A 101 -10.27 -7.86 13.44
CA ILE A 101 -10.62 -9.25 13.11
C ILE A 101 -9.32 -10.00 12.81
N GLY A 102 -9.03 -11.08 13.55
CA GLY A 102 -7.81 -11.88 13.33
C GLY A 102 -6.50 -11.09 13.45
N GLY A 103 -6.49 -10.03 14.28
CA GLY A 103 -5.33 -9.15 14.44
C GLY A 103 -5.21 -8.04 13.38
N ARG A 104 -6.04 -8.02 12.34
CA ARG A 104 -6.10 -6.99 11.30
C ARG A 104 -7.21 -5.98 11.58
N LEU A 105 -6.98 -4.71 11.27
CA LEU A 105 -7.98 -3.66 11.41
C LEU A 105 -8.74 -3.53 10.09
N VAL A 106 -9.99 -3.96 10.08
CA VAL A 106 -10.88 -4.04 8.92
C VAL A 106 -11.87 -2.89 8.98
N THR A 107 -12.08 -2.20 7.87
CA THR A 107 -13.06 -1.11 7.78
C THR A 107 -14.40 -1.66 7.30
N ILE A 108 -15.51 -1.25 7.91
CA ILE A 108 -16.86 -1.54 7.41
C ILE A 108 -17.29 -0.34 6.57
N ARG A 109 -17.71 -0.59 5.33
CA ARG A 109 -18.28 0.44 4.44
C ARG A 109 -19.75 0.12 4.22
N GLU A 110 -20.59 1.10 4.50
CA GLU A 110 -22.04 0.95 4.47
C GLU A 110 -22.60 1.50 3.16
N TYR A 111 -23.43 0.71 2.50
CA TYR A 111 -24.12 1.09 1.27
C TYR A 111 -25.60 0.81 1.45
N SER A 112 -26.42 1.86 1.47
CA SER A 112 -27.86 1.68 1.60
C SER A 112 -28.46 1.18 0.30
N ALA A 113 -29.28 0.15 0.36
CA ALA A 113 -30.08 -0.32 -0.76
C ALA A 113 -31.53 -0.53 -0.31
N THR A 114 -32.46 -0.09 -1.15
CA THR A 114 -33.91 -0.20 -0.94
C THR A 114 -34.57 -1.19 -1.89
N SER A 115 -33.88 -1.59 -2.95
CA SER A 115 -34.31 -2.65 -3.88
C SER A 115 -33.20 -3.68 -4.12
N MET A 116 -33.60 -4.81 -4.71
CA MET A 116 -32.64 -5.84 -5.13
C MET A 116 -31.73 -5.34 -6.25
N GLU A 117 -32.22 -4.54 -7.21
CA GLU A 117 -31.34 -3.95 -8.23
C GLU A 117 -30.29 -3.02 -7.62
N GLU A 118 -30.69 -2.16 -6.68
CA GLU A 118 -29.77 -1.24 -6.02
C GLU A 118 -28.69 -1.99 -5.22
N ALA A 119 -29.08 -3.11 -4.59
CA ALA A 119 -28.15 -3.97 -3.89
C ALA A 119 -27.15 -4.65 -4.84
N ILE A 120 -27.60 -5.08 -6.03
CA ILE A 120 -26.75 -5.70 -7.05
C ILE A 120 -25.77 -4.67 -7.64
N ILE A 121 -26.21 -3.44 -7.89
CA ILE A 121 -25.36 -2.36 -8.41
C ILE A 121 -24.26 -1.96 -7.42
N SER A 122 -24.53 -2.12 -6.12
CA SER A 122 -23.62 -1.74 -5.03
C SER A 122 -22.57 -2.82 -4.68
N ALA A 123 -22.67 -4.03 -5.23
CA ALA A 123 -21.82 -5.18 -4.95
C ALA A 123 -20.64 -5.30 -5.96
#